data_AF-A0A7X7XXV7-F1
#
_entry.id   AF-A0A7X7XXV7-F1
#
_cell.length_a   1.000
_cell.length_b   1.000
_cell.length_c   1.000
_cell.angle_alpha   90.00
_cell.angle_beta   90.00
_cell.angle_gamma   90.00
#
_symmetry.space_group_name_H-M   'P 1'
#
loop_
_entity.id
_entity.type
_entity.pdbx_description
1 polymer ?
#
loop_
_entity_poly.entity_id
_entity_poly.type
_entity_poly.pdbx_seq_one_letter_code
_entity_poly.pdbx_strand_id
1 'polypeptide(L)'
;MTLITSCTGYKKLDKIRATDYFSGIECTIPLEIPSGAMTSEFLHTDDNIDEIKAKLDDISSEEGNFTVEDLPYDALLIVYTEDSKNALYLFQEYQLGEHYDPKHSHQYRFSDFSTYLTMSSQISKDGLKSQRLEGIPIPHHLLRDVFTGNYHDYNEKKYVINGSIKEFYEFYQMFQKYYSDYPLDIEKEDTALTLKNLPVNIKYICPRGTLNHEIESIQLKEFKLNFFENDDSEPVVTFSYTI
;
A
#
# COMPACT_ATOMS: atom_id res chain seq x y z
N MET A 1 13.75 20.44 -14.50
CA MET A 1 12.53 19.61 -14.45
C MET A 1 12.88 18.29 -15.10
N THR A 2 13.46 17.37 -14.33
CA THR A 2 13.91 16.08 -14.85
C THR A 2 12.73 15.13 -14.68
N LEU A 3 11.93 14.99 -15.73
CA LEU A 3 10.99 13.89 -15.86
C LEU A 3 11.81 12.60 -15.83
N ILE A 4 11.69 11.83 -14.75
CA ILE A 4 11.99 10.40 -14.80
C ILE A 4 10.79 9.78 -15.51
N THR A 5 10.75 9.87 -16.83
CA THR A 5 9.89 9.02 -17.66
C THR A 5 10.43 7.60 -17.50
N SER A 6 9.71 6.71 -16.81
CA SER A 6 10.00 5.29 -16.95
C SER A 6 9.66 4.90 -18.39
N CYS A 7 10.68 4.68 -19.21
CA CYS A 7 10.59 4.51 -20.67
C CYS A 7 10.06 3.13 -21.12
N THR A 8 9.08 2.57 -20.41
CA THR A 8 8.39 1.36 -20.83
C THR A 8 6.91 1.59 -20.56
N GLY A 9 6.16 2.03 -21.57
CA GLY A 9 4.72 2.24 -21.46
C GLY A 9 3.97 0.95 -21.08
N TYR A 10 2.67 1.09 -20.84
CA TYR A 10 1.78 -0.03 -20.54
C TYR A 10 1.82 -1.11 -21.64
N LYS A 11 1.72 -2.38 -21.23
CA LYS A 11 1.75 -3.55 -22.12
C LYS A 11 0.68 -4.54 -21.71
N LYS A 12 0.26 -5.41 -22.65
CA LYS A 12 -0.51 -6.60 -22.28
C LYS A 12 0.31 -7.45 -21.31
N LEU A 13 -0.32 -7.89 -20.22
CA LEU A 13 0.22 -8.84 -19.26
C LEU A 13 -0.57 -10.14 -19.36
N ASP A 14 0.12 -11.26 -19.21
CA ASP A 14 -0.43 -12.61 -19.08
C ASP A 14 -0.51 -13.06 -17.61
N LYS A 15 0.08 -12.27 -16.70
CA LYS A 15 0.07 -12.50 -15.27
C LYS A 15 0.23 -11.21 -14.47
N ILE A 16 -0.30 -11.21 -13.26
CA ILE A 16 -0.03 -10.19 -12.25
C ILE A 16 0.98 -10.73 -11.24
N ARG A 17 1.81 -9.84 -10.68
CA ARG A 17 2.82 -10.20 -9.69
C ARG A 17 3.10 -9.06 -8.73
N ALA A 18 3.40 -9.40 -7.48
CA ALA A 18 3.85 -8.45 -6.47
C ALA A 18 4.65 -9.19 -5.39
N THR A 19 5.62 -8.51 -4.79
CA THR A 19 6.33 -9.03 -3.61
C THR A 19 5.74 -8.40 -2.37
N ASP A 20 5.33 -9.22 -1.41
CA ASP A 20 4.85 -8.75 -0.11
C ASP A 20 6.04 -8.34 0.74
N TYR A 21 6.06 -7.09 1.20
CA TYR A 21 7.14 -6.52 1.98
C TYR A 21 7.36 -7.27 3.30
N PHE A 22 6.26 -7.73 3.92
CA PHE A 22 6.29 -8.27 5.28
C PHE A 22 6.78 -9.71 5.34
N SER A 23 6.38 -10.55 4.38
CA SER A 23 6.81 -11.96 4.29
C SER A 23 7.98 -12.19 3.32
N GLY A 24 8.19 -11.30 2.35
CA GLY A 24 9.12 -11.48 1.24
C GLY A 24 8.62 -12.44 0.14
N ILE A 25 7.39 -12.93 0.24
CA ILE A 25 6.77 -13.85 -0.71
C ILE A 25 6.43 -13.10 -2.02
N GLU A 26 6.71 -13.71 -3.16
CA GLU A 26 6.30 -13.19 -4.47
C GLU A 26 5.03 -13.90 -4.93
N CYS A 27 3.92 -13.17 -4.97
CA CYS A 27 2.70 -13.66 -5.59
C CYS A 27 2.81 -13.52 -7.10
N THR A 28 2.44 -14.58 -7.82
CA THR A 28 2.31 -14.59 -9.28
C THR A 28 1.02 -15.31 -9.65
N ILE A 29 0.09 -14.62 -10.31
CA ILE A 29 -1.21 -15.19 -10.71
C ILE A 29 -1.39 -15.02 -12.22
N PRO A 30 -1.75 -16.07 -12.98
CA PRO A 30 -1.95 -16.03 -14.44
C PRO A 30 -3.25 -15.30 -14.85
N LEU A 31 -3.30 -14.00 -14.60
CA LEU A 31 -4.40 -13.11 -14.98
C LEU A 31 -4.02 -12.29 -16.22
N GLU A 32 -4.76 -12.46 -17.32
CA GLU A 32 -4.59 -11.64 -18.52
C GLU A 32 -5.12 -10.22 -18.31
N ILE A 33 -4.23 -9.22 -18.44
CA ILE A 33 -4.57 -7.79 -18.36
C ILE A 33 -4.20 -7.10 -19.67
N PRO A 34 -5.12 -6.41 -20.36
CA PRO A 34 -4.87 -5.85 -21.68
C PRO A 34 -3.84 -4.70 -21.69
N SER A 35 -3.70 -3.98 -20.58
CA SER A 35 -2.78 -2.84 -20.46
C SER A 35 -2.30 -2.66 -19.02
N GLY A 36 -1.07 -3.04 -18.69
CA GLY A 36 -0.52 -2.90 -17.33
C GLY A 36 0.96 -2.51 -17.33
N ALA A 37 1.42 -1.97 -16.21
CA ALA A 37 2.83 -1.70 -15.96
C ALA A 37 3.60 -3.04 -15.89
N MET A 38 4.87 -3.07 -16.28
CA MET A 38 5.66 -4.33 -16.24
C MET A 38 5.89 -4.85 -14.81
N THR A 39 5.72 -4.00 -13.81
CA THR A 39 5.72 -4.37 -12.39
C THR A 39 4.41 -4.99 -11.94
N SER A 40 3.39 -5.01 -12.81
CA SER A 40 1.99 -5.38 -12.52
C SER A 40 1.32 -4.52 -11.45
N GLU A 41 1.97 -3.47 -10.95
CA GLU A 41 1.39 -2.60 -9.91
C GLU A 41 0.20 -1.81 -10.42
N PHE A 42 0.22 -1.37 -11.68
CA PHE A 42 -0.84 -0.56 -12.29
C PHE A 42 -1.43 -1.27 -13.49
N LEU A 43 -2.72 -1.57 -13.44
CA LEU A 43 -3.44 -2.45 -14.36
C LEU A 43 -4.64 -1.72 -14.93
N HIS A 44 -4.85 -1.75 -16.24
CA HIS A 44 -5.97 -1.14 -16.94
C HIS A 44 -6.71 -2.22 -17.71
N THR A 45 -8.03 -2.28 -17.53
CA THR A 45 -8.89 -3.32 -18.10
C THR A 45 -10.32 -2.79 -18.27
N ASP A 46 -11.10 -3.45 -19.12
CA ASP A 46 -12.54 -3.18 -19.26
C ASP A 46 -13.39 -4.04 -18.33
N ASP A 47 -12.76 -5.02 -17.65
CA ASP A 47 -13.43 -5.82 -16.64
C ASP A 47 -13.64 -4.99 -15.36
N ASN A 48 -14.83 -5.05 -14.79
CA ASN A 48 -15.09 -4.47 -13.46
C ASN A 48 -14.55 -5.39 -12.33
N ILE A 49 -14.65 -4.94 -11.08
CA ILE A 49 -14.07 -5.65 -9.93
C ILE A 49 -14.70 -7.03 -9.71
N ASP A 50 -16.00 -7.19 -9.97
CA ASP A 50 -16.70 -8.48 -9.86
C ASP A 50 -16.24 -9.45 -10.95
N GLU A 51 -16.02 -8.97 -12.17
CA GLU A 51 -15.48 -9.75 -13.28
C GLU A 51 -14.03 -10.17 -13.03
N ILE A 52 -13.21 -9.28 -12.47
CA ILE A 52 -11.85 -9.62 -12.03
C ILE A 52 -11.88 -10.65 -10.92
N LYS A 53 -12.74 -10.47 -9.92
CA LYS A 53 -12.90 -11.42 -8.81
C LYS A 53 -13.29 -12.80 -9.33
N ALA A 54 -14.27 -12.89 -10.23
CA ALA A 54 -14.69 -14.17 -10.80
C ALA A 54 -13.53 -14.89 -11.51
N LYS A 55 -12.70 -14.17 -12.28
CA LYS A 55 -11.51 -14.74 -12.91
C LYS A 55 -10.48 -15.22 -11.89
N LEU A 56 -10.26 -14.44 -10.83
CA LEU A 56 -9.32 -14.83 -9.77
C LEU A 56 -9.83 -16.02 -8.95
N ASP A 57 -11.14 -16.12 -8.68
CA ASP A 57 -11.77 -17.26 -8.02
C ASP A 57 -11.65 -18.53 -8.86
N ASP A 58 -11.87 -18.43 -10.18
CA ASP A 58 -11.68 -19.54 -11.11
C ASP A 58 -10.22 -20.04 -11.07
N ILE A 59 -9.24 -19.14 -11.17
CA ILE A 59 -7.81 -19.48 -11.08
C ILE A 59 -7.45 -20.08 -9.71
N SER A 60 -7.95 -19.48 -8.62
CA SER A 60 -7.77 -19.96 -7.25
C SER A 60 -8.26 -21.40 -7.08
N SER A 61 -9.40 -21.74 -7.69
CA SER A 61 -9.97 -23.08 -7.63
C SER A 61 -9.13 -24.15 -8.33
N GLU A 62 -8.33 -23.74 -9.32
CA GLU A 62 -7.42 -24.62 -10.08
C GLU A 62 -6.04 -24.75 -9.40
N GLU A 63 -5.44 -23.64 -8.98
CA GLU A 63 -4.08 -23.63 -8.42
C GLU A 63 -4.05 -23.97 -6.91
N GLY A 64 -5.07 -23.53 -6.16
CA GLY A 64 -5.22 -23.81 -4.72
C GLY A 64 -4.20 -23.11 -3.80
N ASN A 65 -3.40 -22.17 -4.32
CA ASN A 65 -2.35 -21.43 -3.62
C ASN A 65 -2.78 -20.03 -3.14
N PHE A 66 -3.99 -19.56 -3.47
CA PHE A 66 -4.53 -18.32 -2.92
C PHE A 66 -6.05 -18.35 -2.78
N THR A 67 -6.61 -17.43 -2.02
CA THR A 67 -8.05 -17.14 -1.95
C THR A 67 -8.31 -15.66 -2.18
N VAL A 68 -9.52 -15.32 -2.61
CA VAL A 68 -9.96 -13.94 -2.86
C VAL A 68 -11.13 -13.61 -1.95
N GLU A 69 -11.03 -12.50 -1.22
CA GLU A 69 -12.06 -11.99 -0.32
C GLU A 69 -12.46 -10.57 -0.73
N ASP A 70 -13.74 -10.24 -0.63
CA ASP A 70 -14.22 -8.88 -0.86
C ASP A 70 -13.77 -7.95 0.28
N LEU A 71 -13.25 -6.78 -0.08
CA LEU A 71 -13.04 -5.66 0.82
C LEU A 71 -14.02 -4.52 0.48
N PRO A 72 -14.31 -3.63 1.44
CA PRO A 72 -15.06 -2.41 1.16
C PRO A 72 -14.39 -1.55 0.07
N TYR A 73 -15.21 -0.75 -0.62
CA TYR A 73 -14.78 0.26 -1.61
C TYR A 73 -14.10 -0.33 -2.87
N ASP A 74 -14.76 -1.31 -3.50
CA ASP A 74 -14.35 -1.90 -4.78
C ASP A 74 -12.90 -2.42 -4.76
N ALA A 75 -12.58 -3.14 -3.69
CA ALA A 75 -11.28 -3.73 -3.44
C ALA A 75 -11.40 -5.22 -3.11
N LEU A 76 -10.34 -5.98 -3.41
CA LEU A 76 -10.22 -7.39 -3.12
C LEU A 76 -8.96 -7.63 -2.28
N LEU A 77 -9.10 -8.48 -1.28
CA LEU A 77 -7.99 -9.08 -0.55
C LEU A 77 -7.63 -10.41 -1.21
N ILE A 78 -6.36 -10.57 -1.57
CA ILE A 78 -5.81 -11.84 -2.02
C ILE A 78 -4.92 -12.38 -0.90
N VAL A 79 -5.31 -13.53 -0.35
CA VAL A 79 -4.50 -14.28 0.63
C VAL A 79 -3.73 -15.33 -0.14
N TYR A 80 -2.44 -15.10 -0.36
CA TYR A 80 -1.56 -16.03 -1.07
C TYR A 80 -0.81 -16.90 -0.06
N THR A 81 -0.69 -18.19 -0.34
CA THR A 81 0.00 -19.16 0.52
C THR A 81 1.14 -19.83 -0.24
N GLU A 82 2.36 -19.66 0.27
CA GLU A 82 3.56 -20.33 -0.25
C GLU A 82 4.35 -20.92 0.93
N ASP A 83 4.79 -22.17 0.81
CA ASP A 83 5.55 -22.88 1.86
C ASP A 83 4.91 -22.81 3.26
N SER A 84 3.58 -22.91 3.33
CA SER A 84 2.77 -22.79 4.56
C SER A 84 2.84 -21.43 5.26
N LYS A 85 3.31 -20.39 4.56
CA LYS A 85 3.28 -19.00 4.99
C LYS A 85 2.29 -18.21 4.14
N ASN A 86 1.66 -17.22 4.77
CA ASN A 86 0.69 -16.36 4.11
C ASN A 86 1.34 -15.02 3.72
N ALA A 87 0.83 -14.45 2.64
CA ALA A 87 1.09 -13.09 2.21
C ALA A 87 -0.22 -12.43 1.77
N LEU A 88 -0.39 -11.15 2.10
CA LEU A 88 -1.59 -10.39 1.82
C LEU A 88 -1.34 -9.40 0.70
N TYR A 89 -2.17 -9.48 -0.34
CA TYR A 89 -2.15 -8.55 -1.45
C TYR A 89 -3.51 -7.86 -1.59
N LEU A 90 -3.46 -6.64 -2.08
CA LEU A 90 -4.57 -5.76 -2.31
C LEU A 90 -4.72 -5.52 -3.80
N PHE A 91 -5.92 -5.77 -4.30
CA PHE A 91 -6.33 -5.39 -5.64
C PHE A 91 -7.45 -4.35 -5.51
N GLN A 92 -7.18 -3.08 -5.82
CA GLN A 92 -8.14 -2.00 -5.57
C GLN A 92 -8.29 -1.09 -6.77
N GLU A 93 -9.51 -0.61 -7.03
CA GLU A 93 -9.73 0.40 -8.06
C GLU A 93 -9.08 1.73 -7.68
N TYR A 94 -8.63 2.47 -8.68
CA TYR A 94 -8.14 3.83 -8.50
C TYR A 94 -8.52 4.69 -9.69
N GLN A 95 -8.56 6.01 -9.47
CA GLN A 95 -8.79 6.97 -10.54
C GLN A 95 -7.51 7.73 -10.85
N LEU A 96 -7.10 7.73 -12.12
CA LEU A 96 -6.10 8.68 -12.60
C LEU A 96 -6.68 10.10 -12.58
N GLY A 97 -5.84 11.09 -12.31
CA GLY A 97 -6.30 12.49 -12.17
C GLY A 97 -7.00 13.02 -13.43
N GLU A 98 -7.75 14.11 -13.27
CA GLU A 98 -8.70 14.72 -14.23
C GLU A 98 -8.17 15.00 -15.66
N HIS A 99 -6.88 14.84 -15.91
CA HIS A 99 -6.23 15.08 -17.21
C HIS A 99 -5.83 13.80 -17.94
N TYR A 100 -6.20 12.63 -17.42
CA TYR A 100 -5.98 11.35 -18.07
C TYR A 100 -7.27 10.86 -18.73
N ASP A 101 -7.20 10.58 -20.03
CA ASP A 101 -8.28 9.93 -20.77
C ASP A 101 -7.95 8.44 -20.89
N PRO A 102 -8.56 7.57 -20.06
CA PRO A 102 -8.18 6.17 -20.00
C PRO A 102 -8.69 5.41 -21.22
N LYS A 103 -7.82 4.57 -21.78
CA LYS A 103 -8.17 3.70 -22.91
C LYS A 103 -9.15 2.59 -22.51
N HIS A 104 -9.14 2.20 -21.24
CA HIS A 104 -9.96 1.15 -20.66
C HIS A 104 -10.83 1.71 -19.53
N SER A 105 -12.00 1.14 -19.28
CA SER A 105 -12.97 1.72 -18.33
C SER A 105 -12.51 1.66 -16.87
N HIS A 106 -11.69 0.68 -16.50
CA HIS A 106 -11.24 0.48 -15.12
C HIS A 106 -9.73 0.52 -14.99
N GLN A 107 -9.27 1.00 -13.83
CA GLN A 107 -7.86 1.01 -13.45
C GLN A 107 -7.70 0.44 -12.03
N TYR A 108 -6.81 -0.54 -11.89
CA TYR A 108 -6.57 -1.24 -10.64
C TYR A 108 -5.10 -1.19 -10.21
N ARG A 109 -4.89 -1.07 -8.90
CA ARG A 109 -3.58 -1.25 -8.30
C ARG A 109 -3.49 -2.64 -7.69
N PHE A 110 -2.43 -3.38 -8.02
CA PHE A 110 -2.10 -4.65 -7.36
C PHE A 110 -0.81 -4.49 -6.55
N SER A 111 -0.91 -4.57 -5.23
CA SER A 111 0.21 -4.35 -4.31
C SER A 111 0.05 -5.14 -3.03
N ASP A 112 0.99 -5.04 -2.10
CA ASP A 112 0.76 -5.39 -0.71
C ASP A 112 0.19 -4.18 0.08
N PHE A 113 0.14 -4.29 1.40
CA PHE A 113 -0.29 -3.22 2.31
C PHE A 113 0.87 -2.37 2.86
N SER A 114 2.08 -2.51 2.31
CA SER A 114 3.24 -1.76 2.77
C SER A 114 3.21 -0.33 2.24
N THR A 115 3.69 0.59 3.07
CA THR A 115 3.84 1.99 2.67
C THR A 115 5.22 2.56 2.95
N TYR A 116 5.47 3.70 2.30
CA TYR A 116 6.59 4.58 2.58
C TYR A 116 6.05 5.91 3.15
N LEU A 117 6.50 6.30 4.34
CA LEU A 117 6.29 7.64 4.86
C LEU A 117 7.52 8.49 4.53
N THR A 118 7.37 9.43 3.59
CA THR A 118 8.41 10.40 3.29
C THR A 118 8.49 11.43 4.41
N MET A 119 9.63 11.44 5.09
CA MET A 119 9.92 12.33 6.20
C MET A 119 10.31 13.73 5.71
N SER A 120 9.99 14.72 6.53
CA SER A 120 10.34 16.12 6.33
C SER A 120 11.84 16.25 6.12
N SER A 121 12.20 16.99 5.07
CA SER A 121 13.60 17.08 4.66
C SER A 121 14.43 17.80 5.71
N GLN A 122 15.50 17.16 6.20
CA GLN A 122 16.48 17.81 7.06
C GLN A 122 17.57 18.46 6.19
N ILE A 123 17.77 19.78 6.36
CA ILE A 123 18.92 20.46 5.77
C ILE A 123 20.15 20.08 6.58
N SER A 124 21.03 19.27 5.99
CA SER A 124 22.34 18.93 6.56
C SER A 124 23.46 19.72 5.87
N LYS A 125 24.67 19.70 6.44
CA LYS A 125 25.86 20.33 5.84
C LYS A 125 26.16 19.81 4.41
N ASP A 126 25.70 18.60 4.08
CA ASP A 126 25.92 17.96 2.78
C ASP A 126 24.80 18.23 1.76
N GLY A 127 23.71 18.88 2.19
CA GLY A 127 22.51 19.17 1.39
C GLY A 127 21.22 18.68 2.05
N LEU A 128 20.11 18.82 1.32
CA LEU A 128 18.77 18.37 1.71
C LEU A 128 18.73 16.84 1.80
N LYS A 129 18.66 16.23 2.99
CA LYS A 129 18.46 14.78 3.11
C LYS A 129 16.97 14.52 3.31
N SER A 130 16.33 13.88 2.32
CA SER A 130 14.99 13.31 2.52
C SER A 130 15.17 11.87 3.01
N GLN A 131 14.31 11.44 3.93
CA GLN A 131 14.29 10.08 4.48
C GLN A 131 12.92 9.47 4.20
N ARG A 132 12.88 8.16 3.99
CA ARG A 132 11.62 7.41 3.90
C ARG A 132 11.62 6.30 4.94
N LEU A 133 10.55 6.22 5.73
CA LEU A 133 10.25 5.04 6.54
C LEU A 133 9.45 4.07 5.67
N GLU A 134 10.01 2.92 5.36
CA GLU A 134 9.38 1.86 4.56
C GLU A 134 8.94 0.72 5.48
N GLY A 135 7.83 0.05 5.14
CA GLY A 135 7.35 -1.13 5.87
C GLY A 135 6.29 -0.86 6.92
N ILE A 136 5.57 0.25 6.82
CA ILE A 136 4.41 0.50 7.69
C ILE A 136 3.19 -0.18 7.04
N PRO A 137 2.43 -1.04 7.75
CA PRO A 137 1.20 -1.61 7.23
C PRO A 137 0.07 -0.58 7.27
N ILE A 138 -0.54 -0.27 6.11
CA ILE A 138 -1.67 0.66 6.01
C ILE A 138 -2.80 0.03 5.20
N PRO A 139 -4.05 0.05 5.68
CA PRO A 139 -5.21 -0.42 4.90
C PRO A 139 -5.55 0.58 3.79
N HIS A 140 -4.83 0.51 2.66
CA HIS A 140 -4.94 1.49 1.58
C HIS A 140 -6.36 1.63 1.02
N HIS A 141 -7.14 0.54 0.99
CA HIS A 141 -8.54 0.55 0.53
C HIS A 141 -9.46 1.44 1.38
N LEU A 142 -9.09 1.78 2.61
CA LEU A 142 -9.85 2.69 3.47
C LEU A 142 -9.53 4.17 3.22
N LEU A 143 -8.53 4.48 2.38
CA LEU A 143 -8.06 5.84 2.09
C LEU A 143 -8.55 6.28 0.70
N ARG A 144 -9.39 7.31 0.65
CA ARG A 144 -10.11 7.72 -0.57
C ARG A 144 -9.17 8.26 -1.66
N ASP A 145 -8.26 9.15 -1.27
CA ASP A 145 -7.53 10.01 -2.22
C ASP A 145 -6.05 9.62 -2.39
N VAL A 146 -5.58 8.52 -1.75
CA VAL A 146 -4.15 8.18 -1.74
C VAL A 146 -3.85 6.90 -2.51
N PHE A 147 -3.54 7.14 -3.78
CA PHE A 147 -3.24 6.12 -4.77
C PHE A 147 -1.84 5.45 -4.64
N THR A 148 -0.89 6.07 -3.96
CA THR A 148 0.53 5.80 -4.25
C THR A 148 1.28 4.96 -3.22
N GLY A 149 0.62 4.54 -2.13
CA GLY A 149 1.34 3.95 -0.99
C GLY A 149 2.48 4.83 -0.48
N ASN A 150 2.41 6.15 -0.72
CA ASN A 150 3.42 7.13 -0.32
C ASN A 150 2.74 8.25 0.46
N TYR A 151 2.99 8.27 1.76
CA TYR A 151 2.48 9.28 2.67
C TYR A 151 3.57 10.29 3.03
N HIS A 152 3.17 11.41 3.58
CA HIS A 152 4.06 12.48 3.99
C HIS A 152 3.80 12.82 5.45
N ASP A 153 4.86 13.03 6.22
CA ASP A 153 4.75 13.55 7.58
C ASP A 153 4.64 15.09 7.62
N TYR A 154 4.80 15.76 6.48
CA TYR A 154 4.84 17.23 6.40
C TYR A 154 3.43 17.84 6.54
N ASN A 155 3.33 18.90 7.35
CA ASN A 155 2.12 19.73 7.55
C ASN A 155 0.86 19.00 8.06
N GLU A 156 0.98 17.97 8.91
CA GLU A 156 -0.19 17.26 9.45
C GLU A 156 -1.15 16.82 8.34
N LYS A 157 -0.59 16.32 7.23
CA LYS A 157 -1.38 16.01 6.04
C LYS A 157 -2.53 15.08 6.43
N LYS A 158 -3.75 15.61 6.27
CA LYS A 158 -5.00 14.91 6.52
C LYS A 158 -5.31 14.04 5.30
N TYR A 159 -5.62 12.79 5.54
CA TYR A 159 -6.04 11.86 4.51
C TYR A 159 -7.50 11.52 4.72
N VAL A 160 -8.35 11.81 3.73
CA VAL A 160 -9.76 11.45 3.82
C VAL A 160 -9.89 9.93 3.76
N ILE A 161 -10.67 9.40 4.70
CA ILE A 161 -10.93 7.98 4.81
C ILE A 161 -12.39 7.70 4.47
N ASN A 162 -12.65 6.56 3.84
CA ASN A 162 -14.01 6.10 3.67
C ASN A 162 -14.47 5.27 4.89
N GLY A 163 -13.52 4.65 5.59
CA GLY A 163 -13.78 3.83 6.77
C GLY A 163 -13.69 4.58 8.11
N SER A 164 -13.71 3.81 9.18
CA SER A 164 -13.73 4.24 10.57
C SER A 164 -12.55 3.66 11.35
N ILE A 165 -12.27 4.20 12.54
CA ILE A 165 -11.27 3.63 13.45
C ILE A 165 -11.50 2.13 13.74
N LYS A 166 -12.76 1.67 13.67
CA LYS A 166 -13.10 0.26 13.85
C LYS A 166 -12.56 -0.59 12.71
N GLU A 167 -12.76 -0.19 11.46
CA GLU A 167 -12.30 -0.93 10.28
C GLU A 167 -10.76 -0.94 10.19
N PHE A 168 -10.11 0.18 10.54
CA PHE A 168 -8.64 0.18 10.66
C PHE A 168 -8.15 -0.80 11.73
N TYR A 169 -8.84 -0.89 12.87
CA TYR A 169 -8.47 -1.85 13.93
C TYR A 169 -8.68 -3.30 13.50
N GLU A 170 -9.79 -3.60 12.82
CA GLU A 170 -10.09 -4.93 12.26
C GLU A 170 -9.03 -5.35 11.23
N PHE A 171 -8.57 -4.41 10.39
CA PHE A 171 -7.43 -4.65 9.49
C PHE A 171 -6.18 -5.10 10.26
N TYR A 172 -5.80 -4.40 11.34
CA TYR A 172 -4.58 -4.77 12.08
C TYR A 172 -4.72 -6.10 12.82
N GLN A 173 -5.93 -6.46 13.29
CA GLN A 173 -6.21 -7.78 13.83
C GLN A 173 -6.04 -8.88 12.77
N MET A 174 -6.56 -8.64 11.56
CA MET A 174 -6.35 -9.54 10.41
C MET A 174 -4.87 -9.64 10.04
N PHE A 175 -4.16 -8.51 10.00
CA PHE A 175 -2.73 -8.46 9.71
C PHE A 175 -1.94 -9.32 10.69
N GLN A 176 -2.15 -9.16 12.00
CA GLN A 176 -1.49 -10.01 13.01
C GLN A 176 -1.87 -11.49 12.90
N LYS A 177 -3.08 -11.82 12.46
CA LYS A 177 -3.50 -13.21 12.25
C LYS A 177 -2.67 -13.88 11.15
N TYR A 178 -2.41 -13.16 10.05
CA TYR A 178 -1.65 -13.70 8.91
C TYR A 178 -0.13 -13.57 9.08
N TYR A 179 0.33 -12.56 9.81
CA TYR A 179 1.73 -12.30 10.13
C TYR A 179 1.99 -12.47 11.64
N SER A 180 1.72 -13.66 12.18
CA SER A 180 1.76 -13.92 13.64
C SER A 180 3.11 -13.66 14.29
N ASP A 181 4.19 -13.79 13.52
CA ASP A 181 5.57 -13.59 14.00
C ASP A 181 6.05 -12.15 13.80
N TYR A 182 5.25 -11.29 13.15
CA TYR A 182 5.62 -9.90 12.91
C TYR A 182 5.45 -9.09 14.21
N PRO A 183 6.53 -8.45 14.72
CA PRO A 183 6.50 -7.81 16.03
C PRO A 183 5.73 -6.48 15.93
N LEU A 184 4.43 -6.54 16.22
CA LEU A 184 3.53 -5.41 16.18
C LEU A 184 2.55 -5.52 17.35
N ASP A 185 2.50 -4.50 18.20
CA ASP A 185 1.44 -4.37 19.21
C ASP A 185 0.47 -3.28 18.77
N ILE A 186 -0.82 -3.48 18.98
CA ILE A 186 -1.88 -2.54 18.58
C ILE A 186 -2.64 -2.08 19.81
N GLU A 187 -2.63 -0.78 20.05
CA GLU A 187 -3.44 -0.13 21.08
C GLU A 187 -4.52 0.72 20.41
N LYS A 188 -5.76 0.58 20.88
CA LYS A 188 -6.91 1.35 20.40
C LYS A 188 -7.40 2.29 21.50
N GLU A 189 -7.37 3.58 21.19
CA GLU A 189 -7.98 4.67 21.95
C GLU A 189 -9.26 5.15 21.23
N ASP A 190 -10.01 6.08 21.84
CA ASP A 190 -11.27 6.59 21.27
C ASP A 190 -11.06 7.28 19.90
N THR A 191 -9.95 8.00 19.74
CA THR A 191 -9.64 8.79 18.54
C THR A 191 -8.30 8.41 17.90
N ALA A 192 -7.70 7.30 18.32
CA ALA A 192 -6.40 6.90 17.78
C ALA A 192 -6.15 5.40 17.80
N LEU A 193 -5.34 4.95 16.84
CA LEU A 193 -4.71 3.63 16.84
C LEU A 193 -3.20 3.82 16.92
N THR A 194 -2.56 3.13 17.85
CA THR A 194 -1.12 3.17 18.06
C THR A 194 -0.53 1.80 17.75
N LEU A 195 0.36 1.77 16.76
CA LEU A 195 1.19 0.62 16.42
C LEU A 195 2.51 0.75 17.18
N LYS A 196 2.79 -0.17 18.11
CA LYS A 196 4.04 -0.18 18.88
C LYS A 196 4.97 -1.27 18.39
N ASN A 197 6.26 -1.08 18.65
CA ASN A 197 7.31 -2.04 18.34
C ASN A 197 7.46 -2.33 16.83
N LEU A 198 6.99 -1.44 15.96
CA LEU A 198 6.89 -1.64 14.51
C LEU A 198 8.27 -1.60 13.84
N PRO A 199 8.76 -2.70 13.24
CA PRO A 199 10.00 -2.71 12.49
C PRO A 199 9.82 -1.99 11.15
N VAL A 200 10.71 -1.06 10.84
CA VAL A 200 10.71 -0.30 9.58
C VAL A 200 12.13 -0.14 9.05
N ASN A 201 12.23 0.22 7.77
CA ASN A 201 13.52 0.56 7.16
C ASN A 201 13.57 2.06 6.84
N ILE A 202 14.64 2.75 7.26
CA ILE A 202 14.94 4.10 6.82
C ILE A 202 15.77 4.03 5.55
N LYS A 203 15.27 4.67 4.50
CA LYS A 203 15.99 4.87 3.24
C LYS A 203 16.37 6.34 3.06
N TYR A 204 17.66 6.59 2.87
CA TYR A 204 18.19 7.94 2.68
C TYR A 204 18.18 8.35 1.20
N ILE A 205 17.55 9.49 0.90
CA ILE A 205 17.47 10.05 -0.45
C ILE A 205 18.37 11.30 -0.52
N CYS A 206 19.52 11.15 -1.17
CA CYS A 206 20.47 12.24 -1.41
C CYS A 206 20.14 13.00 -2.73
N PRO A 207 20.14 14.35 -2.76
CA PRO A 207 19.79 15.13 -3.94
C PRO A 207 20.85 15.08 -5.06
N ARG A 208 22.09 14.72 -4.74
CA ARG A 208 23.24 14.80 -5.66
C ARG A 208 23.31 13.62 -6.66
N GLY A 209 22.19 12.92 -6.88
CA GLY A 209 22.06 11.89 -7.92
C GLY A 209 22.74 10.55 -7.61
N THR A 210 23.49 10.45 -6.50
CA THR A 210 23.90 9.17 -5.93
C THR A 210 22.86 8.78 -4.90
N LEU A 211 22.00 7.81 -5.24
CA LEU A 211 21.23 7.07 -4.24
C LEU A 211 22.25 6.52 -3.24
N ASN A 212 22.24 7.03 -2.02
CA ASN A 212 22.95 6.34 -0.96
C ASN A 212 22.08 5.12 -0.65
N HIS A 213 22.55 3.93 -0.98
CA HIS A 213 21.82 2.68 -0.76
C HIS A 213 21.84 2.23 0.71
N GLU A 214 22.22 3.13 1.62
CA GLU A 214 22.14 2.90 3.06
C GLU A 214 20.68 2.74 3.44
N ILE A 215 20.34 1.50 3.81
CA ILE A 215 19.07 1.10 4.41
C ILE A 215 19.40 0.80 5.86
N GLU A 216 18.79 1.56 6.77
CA GLU A 216 18.92 1.34 8.21
C GLU A 216 17.62 0.68 8.71
N SER A 217 17.74 -0.52 9.27
CA SER A 217 16.60 -1.15 9.94
C SER A 217 16.49 -0.59 11.35
N ILE A 218 15.33 -0.02 11.66
CA ILE A 218 15.01 0.51 12.98
C ILE A 218 13.69 -0.07 13.48
N GLN A 219 13.43 0.08 14.77
CA GLN A 219 12.14 -0.25 15.37
C GLN A 219 11.50 1.05 15.86
N LEU A 220 10.34 1.41 15.30
CA LEU A 220 9.57 2.54 15.81
C LEU A 220 8.98 2.15 17.16
N LYS A 221 9.14 3.04 18.14
CA LYS A 221 8.46 2.89 19.44
C LYS A 221 6.96 2.96 19.24
N GLU A 222 6.51 3.95 18.48
CA GLU A 222 5.10 4.21 18.20
C GLU A 222 4.92 4.77 16.79
N PHE A 223 3.93 4.25 16.07
CA PHE A 223 3.35 4.86 14.89
C PHE A 223 1.85 5.03 15.15
N LYS A 224 1.38 6.27 15.18
CA LYS A 224 0.04 6.64 15.62
C LYS A 224 -0.79 7.18 14.45
N LEU A 225 -1.96 6.57 14.27
CA LEU A 225 -3.03 7.01 13.38
C LEU A 225 -4.04 7.79 14.22
N ASN A 226 -4.19 9.08 13.95
CA ASN A 226 -5.14 9.94 14.67
C ASN A 226 -6.36 10.21 13.79
N PHE A 227 -7.56 9.98 14.33
CA PHE A 227 -8.83 10.08 13.62
C PHE A 227 -9.63 11.28 14.11
N PHE A 228 -10.16 12.07 13.18
CA PHE A 228 -11.00 13.23 13.47
C PHE A 228 -11.77 13.68 12.23
N GLU A 229 -12.64 14.67 12.36
CA GLU A 229 -13.35 15.30 11.22
C GLU A 229 -12.59 16.55 10.73
N ASN A 230 -12.48 16.73 9.42
CA ASN A 230 -11.92 17.94 8.83
C ASN A 230 -12.96 19.09 8.80
N ASP A 231 -12.56 20.23 8.24
CA ASP A 231 -13.41 21.43 8.18
C ASP A 231 -14.68 21.23 7.32
N ASP A 232 -14.66 20.24 6.43
CA ASP A 232 -15.78 19.84 5.56
C ASP A 232 -16.62 18.70 6.19
N SER A 233 -16.40 18.36 7.47
CA SER A 233 -17.05 17.26 8.19
C SER A 233 -16.77 15.87 7.58
N GLU A 234 -15.67 15.71 6.84
CA GLU A 234 -15.23 14.41 6.36
C GLU A 234 -14.32 13.74 7.39
N PRO A 235 -14.45 12.42 7.60
CA PRO A 235 -13.54 11.68 8.45
C PRO A 235 -12.15 11.65 7.80
N VAL A 236 -11.13 11.97 8.60
CA VAL A 236 -9.74 11.98 8.17
C VAL A 236 -8.84 11.24 9.15
N VAL A 237 -7.70 10.78 8.64
CA VAL A 237 -6.61 10.25 9.43
C VAL A 237 -5.33 11.06 9.21
N THR A 238 -4.54 11.24 10.27
CA THR A 238 -3.16 11.72 10.19
C THR A 238 -2.20 10.69 10.77
N PHE A 239 -0.95 10.74 10.31
CA PHE A 239 0.11 9.84 10.74
C PHE A 239 1.17 10.60 11.53
N SER A 240 1.63 9.99 12.63
CA SER A 240 2.71 10.50 13.46
C SER A 240 3.53 9.33 14.01
N TYR A 241 4.79 9.56 14.35
CA TYR A 241 5.68 8.47 14.77
C TYR A 241 6.74 8.94 15.77
N THR A 242 7.25 7.99 16.55
CA THR A 242 8.36 8.16 17.49
C THR A 242 9.41 7.07 17.25
N ILE A 243 10.66 7.49 17.03
CA ILE A 243 11.84 6.62 16.90
C ILE A 243 12.45 6.36 18.28
#